data_AF-A0A5M8NYU4-F1
#
_entry.id   AF-A0A5M8NYU4-F1
#
_cell.length_a   1.000
_cell.length_b   1.000
_cell.length_c   1.000
_cell.angle_alpha   90.00
_cell.angle_beta   90.00
_cell.angle_gamma   90.00
#
_symmetry.space_group_name_H-M   'P 1'
#
loop_
_entity.id
_entity.type
_entity.pdbx_description
1 polymer ?
#
loop_
_entity_poly.entity_id
_entity_poly.type
_entity_poly.pdbx_seq_one_letter_code
_entity_poly.pdbx_strand_id
1 'polypeptide(L)'
;MAVKIEKWIVAQKKHKLSDRHVAMARELGLNPDKLGKIDNHEQETWKAPLPQFIERIYFKRFKREEPVTVRSLKEIIADDKAKKEKKKREKDKRSKNDALPDDGNRETENPPKPLSLSAKLKQLNEKPKVKVRLEGGESPDSILSKEAHIFDEAFDFYEKESVTFSELGFILKKIHPRYKSCRYGCKTLGTIYEKLGKYNIN
;
A
#
# COMPACT_ATOMS: atom_id res chain seq x y z
N MET A 1 -1.00 -15.03 4.95
CA MET A 1 -1.26 -14.29 3.68
C MET A 1 -2.77 -14.27 3.47
N ALA A 2 -3.41 -13.10 3.50
CA ALA A 2 -4.84 -13.00 3.21
C ALA A 2 -5.05 -13.20 1.70
N VAL A 3 -5.56 -14.37 1.32
CA VAL A 3 -5.85 -14.68 -0.08
C VAL A 3 -7.16 -13.98 -0.46
N LYS A 4 -7.15 -13.23 -1.58
CA LYS A 4 -8.33 -12.54 -2.10
C LYS A 4 -9.41 -13.55 -2.50
N ILE A 5 -10.66 -13.34 -2.07
CA ILE A 5 -11.79 -14.26 -2.33
C ILE A 5 -12.05 -14.46 -3.82
N GLU A 6 -11.79 -13.45 -4.65
CA GLU A 6 -11.92 -13.53 -6.11
C GLU A 6 -11.08 -14.67 -6.71
N LYS A 7 -9.90 -14.97 -6.14
CA LYS A 7 -9.06 -16.09 -6.62
C LYS A 7 -9.73 -17.44 -6.40
N TRP A 8 -10.51 -17.57 -5.31
CA TRP A 8 -11.27 -18.79 -5.04
C TRP A 8 -12.39 -18.99 -6.04
N ILE A 9 -13.01 -17.93 -6.57
CA ILE A 9 -14.06 -18.05 -7.61
C ILE A 9 -13.46 -18.62 -8.90
N VAL A 10 -12.30 -18.11 -9.31
CA VAL A 10 -11.60 -18.59 -10.50
C VAL A 10 -11.18 -20.03 -10.32
N ALA A 11 -10.59 -20.37 -9.18
CA ALA A 11 -10.17 -21.73 -8.88
C ALA A 11 -11.35 -22.71 -8.77
N GLN A 12 -12.46 -22.28 -8.17
CA GLN A 12 -13.70 -23.06 -8.07
C GLN A 12 -14.22 -23.45 -9.45
N LYS A 13 -14.32 -22.47 -10.37
CA LYS A 13 -14.77 -22.72 -11.74
C LYS A 13 -13.78 -23.61 -12.51
N LYS A 14 -12.47 -23.38 -12.35
CA LYS A 14 -11.42 -24.13 -13.04
C LYS A 14 -11.41 -25.61 -12.64
N HIS A 15 -11.48 -25.88 -11.35
CA HIS A 15 -11.38 -27.23 -10.77
C HIS A 15 -12.74 -27.87 -10.47
N LYS A 16 -13.83 -27.27 -10.97
CA LYS A 16 -15.22 -27.76 -10.80
C LYS A 16 -15.56 -28.07 -9.32
N LEU A 17 -15.13 -27.19 -8.40
CA LEU A 17 -15.39 -27.34 -6.97
C LEU A 17 -16.77 -26.80 -6.61
N SER A 18 -17.45 -27.44 -5.66
CA SER A 18 -18.66 -26.91 -5.05
C SER A 18 -18.32 -25.91 -3.95
N ASP A 19 -19.27 -25.09 -3.52
CA ASP A 19 -19.07 -24.17 -2.40
C ASP A 19 -18.64 -24.89 -1.11
N ARG A 20 -19.15 -26.12 -0.90
CA ARG A 20 -18.75 -27.02 0.19
C ARG A 20 -17.26 -27.37 0.11
N HIS A 21 -16.76 -27.78 -1.05
CA HIS A 21 -15.33 -28.09 -1.25
C HIS A 21 -14.44 -26.86 -1.06
N VAL A 22 -14.88 -25.68 -1.51
CA VAL A 22 -14.14 -24.43 -1.31
C VAL A 22 -14.09 -24.04 0.17
N ALA A 23 -15.19 -24.20 0.91
CA ALA A 23 -15.22 -23.95 2.35
C ALA A 23 -14.23 -24.88 3.09
N MET A 24 -14.26 -26.18 2.81
CA MET A 24 -13.30 -27.14 3.38
C MET A 24 -11.85 -26.77 3.04
N ALA A 25 -11.56 -26.43 1.79
CA ALA A 25 -10.22 -26.07 1.35
C ALA A 25 -9.70 -24.80 2.05
N ARG A 26 -10.58 -23.84 2.34
CA ARG A 26 -10.25 -22.62 3.11
C ARG A 26 -9.97 -22.92 4.58
N GLU A 27 -10.78 -23.76 5.22
CA GLU A 27 -10.54 -24.20 6.60
C GLU A 27 -9.25 -25.03 6.73
N LEU A 28 -8.93 -25.83 5.71
CA LEU A 28 -7.66 -26.55 5.62
C LEU A 28 -6.45 -25.63 5.41
N GLY A 29 -6.66 -24.38 4.97
CA GLY A 29 -5.59 -23.44 4.66
C GLY A 29 -4.92 -23.68 3.31
N LEU A 30 -5.62 -24.34 2.37
CA LEU A 30 -5.13 -24.51 1.00
C LEU A 30 -5.09 -23.16 0.26
N ASN A 31 -4.23 -23.08 -0.76
CA ASN A 31 -4.09 -21.89 -1.58
C ASN A 31 -4.69 -22.13 -2.98
N PRO A 32 -5.64 -21.29 -3.46
CA PRO A 32 -6.27 -21.45 -4.77
C PRO A 32 -5.28 -21.46 -5.92
N ASP A 33 -4.19 -20.68 -5.84
CA ASP A 33 -3.17 -20.61 -6.90
C ASP A 33 -2.35 -21.92 -7.00
N LYS A 34 -2.29 -22.70 -5.90
CA LYS A 34 -1.53 -23.96 -5.84
C LYS A 34 -2.39 -25.19 -6.11
N LEU A 35 -3.71 -25.05 -6.23
CA LEU A 35 -4.62 -26.18 -6.47
C LEU A 35 -4.30 -26.91 -7.78
N GLY A 36 -3.81 -26.20 -8.80
CA GLY A 36 -3.41 -26.83 -10.07
C GLY A 36 -2.27 -27.85 -9.95
N LYS A 37 -1.38 -27.73 -8.96
CA LYS A 37 -0.34 -28.75 -8.71
C LYS A 37 -0.89 -29.98 -8.00
N ILE A 38 -1.99 -29.81 -7.27
CA ILE A 38 -2.64 -30.88 -6.52
C ILE A 38 -3.60 -31.65 -7.44
N ASP A 39 -4.31 -30.92 -8.32
CA ASP A 39 -5.24 -31.46 -9.30
C ASP A 39 -4.55 -31.96 -10.57
N ASN A 40 -3.55 -32.85 -10.40
CA ASN A 40 -2.84 -33.48 -11.51
C ASN A 40 -3.30 -34.94 -11.74
N HIS A 41 -4.56 -35.23 -11.46
CA HIS A 41 -5.10 -36.59 -11.46
C HIS A 41 -5.21 -37.18 -12.87
N GLU A 42 -5.33 -36.35 -13.91
CA GLU A 42 -5.36 -36.79 -15.31
C GLU A 42 -3.99 -37.31 -15.78
N GLN A 43 -2.88 -36.74 -15.28
CA GLN A 43 -1.53 -37.20 -15.62
C GLN A 43 -1.06 -38.32 -14.70
N GLU A 44 -1.38 -38.22 -13.41
CA GLU A 44 -1.02 -39.20 -12.39
C GLU A 44 -2.30 -39.89 -11.90
N THR A 45 -2.74 -40.92 -12.63
CA THR A 45 -4.02 -41.62 -12.41
C THR A 45 -4.15 -42.30 -11.05
N TRP A 46 -3.03 -42.50 -10.33
CA TRP A 46 -3.03 -43.00 -8.96
C TRP A 46 -3.40 -41.91 -7.92
N LYS A 47 -3.44 -40.64 -8.30
CA LYS A 47 -3.92 -39.54 -7.45
C LYS A 47 -5.45 -39.46 -7.50
N ALA A 48 -6.04 -39.20 -6.34
CA ALA A 48 -7.47 -38.91 -6.25
C ALA A 48 -7.79 -37.55 -6.89
N PRO A 49 -8.98 -37.40 -7.49
CA PRO A 49 -9.44 -36.10 -8.00
C PRO A 49 -9.53 -35.08 -6.85
N LEU A 50 -9.31 -33.81 -7.16
CA LEU A 50 -9.19 -32.74 -6.14
C LEU A 50 -10.36 -32.67 -5.15
N PRO A 51 -11.65 -32.82 -5.55
CA PRO A 51 -12.76 -32.82 -4.60
C PRO A 51 -12.63 -33.91 -3.52
N GLN A 52 -12.36 -35.15 -3.94
CA GLN A 52 -12.22 -36.31 -3.03
C GLN A 52 -10.97 -36.16 -2.15
N PHE A 53 -9.90 -35.59 -2.70
CA PHE A 53 -8.69 -35.30 -1.93
C PHE A 53 -8.97 -34.30 -0.78
N ILE A 54 -9.71 -33.23 -1.06
CA ILE A 54 -10.10 -32.23 -0.06
C ILE A 54 -10.95 -32.89 1.05
N GLU A 55 -11.95 -33.70 0.68
CA GLU A 55 -12.80 -34.42 1.63
C GLU A 55 -11.99 -35.35 2.54
N ARG A 56 -11.09 -36.15 1.96
CA ARG A 56 -10.24 -37.09 2.71
C ARG A 56 -9.35 -36.37 3.74
N ILE A 57 -8.70 -35.27 3.34
CA ILE A 57 -7.86 -34.50 4.26
C ILE A 57 -8.68 -33.79 5.32
N TYR A 58 -9.85 -33.26 4.92
CA TYR A 58 -10.77 -32.60 5.84
C TYR A 58 -11.21 -33.56 6.94
N PHE A 59 -11.68 -34.75 6.56
CA PHE A 59 -12.06 -35.80 7.49
C PHE A 59 -10.89 -36.22 8.39
N LYS A 60 -9.69 -36.41 7.83
CA LYS A 60 -8.50 -36.79 8.63
C LYS A 60 -8.15 -35.76 9.71
N ARG A 61 -8.33 -34.47 9.44
CA ARG A 61 -7.95 -33.38 10.36
C ARG A 61 -9.04 -33.04 11.37
N PHE A 62 -10.30 -32.99 10.91
CA PHE A 62 -11.42 -32.48 11.71
C PHE A 62 -12.38 -33.58 12.17
N LYS A 63 -12.28 -34.81 11.61
CA LYS A 63 -13.21 -35.93 11.86
C LYS A 63 -14.66 -35.56 11.61
N ARG A 64 -14.89 -34.68 10.64
CA ARG A 64 -16.21 -34.19 10.22
C ARG A 64 -16.30 -34.37 8.71
N GLU A 65 -17.49 -34.68 8.23
CA GLU A 65 -17.76 -34.81 6.80
C GLU A 65 -18.11 -33.47 6.17
N GLU A 66 -18.63 -32.52 6.94
CA GLU A 66 -19.08 -31.22 6.44
C GLU A 66 -18.46 -30.05 7.21
N PRO A 67 -18.19 -28.92 6.52
CA PRO A 67 -17.72 -27.71 7.15
C PRO A 67 -18.84 -27.06 7.96
N VAL A 68 -18.47 -26.41 9.07
CA VAL A 68 -19.40 -25.84 10.04
C VAL A 68 -20.25 -24.72 9.44
N THR A 69 -19.74 -24.03 8.42
CA THR A 69 -20.48 -22.95 7.75
C THR A 69 -20.15 -22.93 6.26
N VAL A 70 -21.09 -23.40 5.43
CA VAL A 70 -21.00 -23.28 3.97
C VAL A 70 -21.54 -21.89 3.58
N ARG A 71 -20.66 -20.87 3.54
CA ARG A 71 -21.01 -19.57 2.94
C ARG A 71 -20.61 -19.54 1.47
N SER A 72 -21.49 -19.04 0.61
CA SER A 72 -21.15 -18.89 -0.81
C SER A 72 -20.10 -17.78 -1.00
N LEU A 73 -19.19 -17.94 -1.96
CA LEU A 73 -18.13 -16.94 -2.18
C LEU A 73 -18.69 -15.56 -2.54
N LYS A 74 -19.87 -15.53 -3.21
CA LYS A 74 -20.56 -14.31 -3.61
C LYS A 74 -21.09 -13.54 -2.41
N GLU A 75 -21.68 -14.22 -1.43
CA GLU A 75 -22.13 -13.61 -0.17
C GLU A 75 -20.99 -12.94 0.58
N ILE A 76 -19.84 -13.61 0.68
CA ILE A 76 -18.69 -13.07 1.43
C ILE A 76 -18.17 -11.80 0.76
N ILE A 77 -18.12 -11.75 -0.58
CA ILE A 77 -17.72 -10.53 -1.30
C ILE A 77 -18.73 -9.40 -1.07
N ALA A 78 -20.03 -9.70 -1.06
CA ALA A 78 -21.07 -8.72 -0.80
C ALA A 78 -20.97 -8.16 0.64
N ASP A 79 -20.77 -9.03 1.63
CA ASP A 79 -20.56 -8.67 3.03
C ASP A 79 -19.32 -7.78 3.21
N ASP A 80 -18.20 -8.15 2.60
CA ASP A 80 -16.96 -7.38 2.66
C ASP A 80 -17.13 -6.00 2.00
N LYS A 81 -17.83 -5.93 0.86
CA LYS A 81 -18.15 -4.67 0.17
C LYS A 81 -19.05 -3.79 1.04
N ALA A 82 -20.10 -4.35 1.61
CA ALA A 82 -21.02 -3.64 2.50
C ALA A 82 -20.31 -3.12 3.76
N LYS A 83 -19.44 -3.94 4.36
CA LYS A 83 -18.62 -3.54 5.53
C LYS A 83 -17.66 -2.42 5.17
N LYS A 84 -17.04 -2.46 4.00
CA LYS A 84 -16.14 -1.40 3.50
C LYS A 84 -16.89 -0.09 3.26
N GLU A 85 -18.09 -0.16 2.70
CA GLU A 85 -18.93 1.03 2.45
C GLU A 85 -19.44 1.66 3.75
N LYS A 86 -19.88 0.84 4.72
CA LYS A 86 -20.25 1.32 6.06
C LYS A 86 -19.10 2.05 6.74
N LYS A 87 -17.89 1.47 6.72
CA LYS A 87 -16.67 2.11 7.26
C LYS A 87 -16.34 3.43 6.56
N LYS A 88 -16.52 3.51 5.24
CA LYS A 88 -16.32 4.76 4.49
C LYS A 88 -17.31 5.84 4.93
N ARG A 89 -18.61 5.49 4.98
CA ARG A 89 -19.67 6.41 5.43
C ARG A 89 -19.46 6.89 6.87
N GLU A 90 -19.01 6.01 7.76
CA GLU A 90 -18.72 6.36 9.15
C GLU A 90 -17.53 7.33 9.24
N LYS A 91 -16.46 7.08 8.48
CA LYS A 91 -15.31 7.99 8.40
C LYS A 91 -15.69 9.35 7.84
N ASP A 92 -16.49 9.37 6.76
CA ASP A 92 -16.96 10.61 6.13
C ASP A 92 -17.86 11.42 7.08
N LYS A 93 -18.71 10.75 7.86
CA LYS A 93 -19.52 11.39 8.91
C LYS A 93 -18.65 11.97 10.03
N ARG A 94 -17.63 11.23 10.49
CA ARG A 94 -16.69 11.72 11.53
C ARG A 94 -15.94 12.97 11.06
N SER A 95 -15.40 12.95 9.83
CA SER A 95 -14.75 14.13 9.25
C SER A 95 -15.67 15.34 9.07
N LYS A 96 -16.99 15.13 8.98
CA LYS A 96 -17.97 16.21 8.83
C LYS A 96 -18.42 16.79 10.17
N ASN A 97 -18.43 15.97 11.23
CA ASN A 97 -18.70 16.42 12.59
C ASN A 97 -17.52 17.19 13.21
N ASP A 98 -16.28 16.84 12.86
CA ASP A 98 -15.07 17.61 13.24
C ASP A 98 -14.95 18.96 12.49
N ALA A 99 -15.82 19.24 11.51
CA ALA A 99 -15.77 20.44 10.66
C ALA A 99 -16.87 21.47 10.97
N LEU A 100 -17.59 21.34 12.09
CA LEU A 100 -18.50 22.39 12.53
C LEU A 100 -17.70 23.55 13.17
N PRO A 101 -17.86 24.79 12.68
CA PRO A 101 -17.18 25.95 13.22
C PRO A 101 -17.86 26.40 14.53
N ASP A 102 -17.05 26.64 15.55
CA ASP A 102 -17.41 27.52 16.66
C ASP A 102 -17.58 28.93 16.08
N ASP A 103 -18.83 29.40 16.07
CA ASP A 103 -19.24 30.72 15.59
C ASP A 103 -18.81 31.76 16.63
N GLY A 104 -17.64 32.35 16.39
CA GLY A 104 -17.03 33.37 17.23
C GLY A 104 -16.36 34.44 16.38
N ASN A 105 -17.16 35.42 15.97
CA ASN A 105 -16.78 36.67 15.30
C ASN A 105 -15.51 37.34 15.87
N ARG A 106 -14.51 37.61 15.02
CA ARG A 106 -13.69 38.84 15.01
C ARG A 106 -12.78 38.91 13.78
N GLU A 107 -13.02 39.93 12.96
CA GLU A 107 -12.09 40.45 11.97
C GLU A 107 -10.75 40.80 12.65
N THR A 108 -9.65 40.28 12.11
CA THR A 108 -8.30 40.86 12.23
C THR A 108 -7.42 40.20 11.19
N GLU A 109 -6.84 41.02 10.32
CA GLU A 109 -5.93 40.61 9.27
C GLU A 109 -4.75 39.82 9.86
N ASN A 110 -4.52 38.62 9.34
CA ASN A 110 -3.39 37.76 9.67
C ASN A 110 -2.93 37.02 8.38
N PRO A 111 -1.63 36.72 8.25
CA PRO A 111 -1.06 36.12 7.04
C PRO A 111 -1.68 34.74 6.76
N PRO A 112 -1.62 34.24 5.51
CA PRO A 112 -2.37 33.05 5.12
C PRO A 112 -1.97 31.86 5.99
N LYS A 113 -2.95 31.28 6.70
CA LYS A 113 -2.77 30.11 7.57
C LYS A 113 -2.04 28.99 6.80
N PRO A 114 -1.06 28.29 7.42
CA PRO A 114 -0.29 27.25 6.76
C PRO A 114 -1.23 26.13 6.28
N LEU A 115 -1.18 25.83 4.99
CA LEU A 115 -1.97 24.76 4.38
C LEU A 115 -1.69 23.43 5.08
N SER A 116 -2.74 22.61 5.32
CA SER A 116 -2.54 21.28 5.89
C SER A 116 -1.55 20.45 5.04
N LEU A 117 -0.72 19.61 5.67
CA LEU A 117 0.28 18.76 4.96
C LEU A 117 -0.35 17.94 3.81
N SER A 118 -1.60 17.53 3.98
CA SER A 118 -2.36 16.80 2.96
C SER A 118 -2.72 17.67 1.75
N ALA A 119 -3.01 18.96 1.96
CA ALA A 119 -3.24 19.92 0.87
C ALA A 119 -1.93 20.23 0.14
N LYS A 120 -0.83 20.46 0.86
CA LYS A 120 0.50 20.68 0.26
C LYS A 120 0.94 19.49 -0.62
N LEU A 121 0.68 18.25 -0.16
CA LEU A 121 0.98 17.03 -0.92
C LEU A 121 0.20 16.89 -2.24
N LYS A 122 -1.02 17.44 -2.31
CA LYS A 122 -1.82 17.42 -3.55
C LYS A 122 -1.26 18.42 -4.56
N GLN A 123 -0.92 19.62 -4.11
CA GLN A 123 -0.32 20.65 -4.94
C GLN A 123 1.02 20.22 -5.56
N LEU A 124 1.84 19.45 -4.83
CA LEU A 124 3.10 18.90 -5.37
C LEU A 124 2.92 17.96 -6.58
N ASN A 125 1.77 17.28 -6.68
CA ASN A 125 1.49 16.42 -7.84
C ASN A 125 1.02 17.22 -9.06
N GLU A 126 0.56 18.46 -8.85
CA GLU A 126 0.04 19.36 -9.89
C GLU A 126 1.12 20.31 -10.42
N LYS A 127 2.15 20.64 -9.62
CA LYS A 127 3.26 21.51 -10.03
C LYS A 127 4.13 20.85 -11.12
N PRO A 128 4.46 21.58 -12.21
CA PRO A 128 5.36 21.09 -13.25
C PRO A 128 6.78 20.89 -12.67
N LYS A 129 7.32 19.69 -12.81
CA LYS A 129 8.65 19.35 -12.30
C LYS A 129 9.72 19.89 -13.24
N VAL A 130 10.56 20.81 -12.74
CA VAL A 130 11.72 21.30 -13.47
C VAL A 130 12.73 20.16 -13.60
N LYS A 131 12.89 19.65 -14.82
CA LYS A 131 13.87 18.60 -15.10
C LYS A 131 15.24 19.25 -15.33
N VAL A 132 16.12 19.17 -14.35
CA VAL A 132 17.52 19.55 -14.55
C VAL A 132 18.14 18.65 -15.62
N ARG A 133 18.80 19.26 -16.61
CA ARG A 133 19.57 18.52 -17.63
C ARG A 133 20.87 18.05 -16.98
N LEU A 134 21.04 16.72 -16.94
CA LEU A 134 22.28 16.08 -16.50
C LEU A 134 22.93 15.48 -17.75
N GLU A 135 24.18 15.85 -18.00
CA GLU A 135 24.99 15.27 -19.07
C GLU A 135 25.60 13.94 -18.61
N GLY A 136 25.86 13.04 -19.55
CA GLY A 136 26.46 11.74 -19.26
C GLY A 136 27.91 11.90 -18.80
N GLY A 137 28.25 11.39 -17.61
CA GLY A 137 29.63 11.37 -17.08
C GLY A 137 29.95 12.43 -16.02
N GLU A 138 28.96 13.17 -15.53
CA GLU A 138 29.16 14.14 -14.45
C GLU A 138 29.60 13.48 -13.13
N SER A 139 30.54 14.12 -12.44
CA SER A 139 30.96 13.70 -11.09
C SER A 139 29.77 13.75 -10.12
N PRO A 140 29.64 12.79 -9.18
CA PRO A 140 28.55 12.77 -8.20
C PRO A 140 28.33 14.09 -7.44
N ASP A 141 29.41 14.86 -7.26
CA ASP A 141 29.41 16.13 -6.51
C ASP A 141 28.85 17.29 -7.34
N SER A 142 29.11 17.24 -8.65
CA SER A 142 28.53 18.18 -9.62
C SER A 142 27.02 17.95 -9.74
N ILE A 143 26.61 16.68 -9.77
CA ILE A 143 25.19 16.30 -9.78
C ILE A 143 24.51 16.79 -8.50
N LEU A 144 25.14 16.61 -7.33
CA LEU A 144 24.60 17.08 -6.06
C LEU A 144 24.43 18.60 -6.03
N SER A 145 25.42 19.34 -6.54
CA SER A 145 25.35 20.80 -6.61
C SER A 145 24.20 21.29 -7.51
N LYS A 146 23.98 20.63 -8.65
CA LYS A 146 22.88 20.96 -9.57
C LYS A 146 21.50 20.61 -9.00
N GLU A 147 21.41 19.47 -8.31
CA GLU A 147 20.17 18.98 -7.72
C GLU A 147 19.94 19.44 -6.27
N ALA A 148 20.77 20.36 -5.74
CA ALA A 148 20.68 20.87 -4.37
C ALA A 148 19.29 21.46 -4.04
N HIS A 149 18.69 22.17 -5.01
CA HIS A 149 17.35 22.76 -4.88
C HIS A 149 16.24 21.73 -4.55
N ILE A 150 16.43 20.45 -4.91
CA ILE A 150 15.47 19.38 -4.60
C ILE A 150 15.42 19.10 -3.10
N PHE A 151 16.57 19.21 -2.41
CA PHE A 151 16.67 19.01 -0.97
C PHE A 151 16.11 20.22 -0.22
N ASP A 152 16.37 21.42 -0.73
CA ASP A 152 15.81 22.66 -0.22
C ASP A 152 14.26 22.63 -0.30
N GLU A 153 13.69 22.25 -1.46
CA GLU A 153 12.23 22.09 -1.63
C GLU A 153 11.62 21.03 -0.69
N ALA A 154 12.35 19.94 -0.43
CA ALA A 154 11.90 18.89 0.46
C ALA A 154 11.90 19.32 1.93
N PHE A 155 12.84 20.19 2.33
CA PHE A 155 12.90 20.75 3.68
C PHE A 155 11.81 21.81 3.89
N ASP A 156 11.69 22.74 2.93
CA ASP A 156 10.68 23.81 2.93
C ASP A 156 9.24 23.28 2.98
N PHE A 157 9.00 22.08 2.46
CA PHE A 157 7.69 21.43 2.50
C PHE A 157 7.08 21.37 3.91
N TYR A 158 7.92 21.13 4.92
CA TYR A 158 7.47 20.92 6.28
C TYR A 158 7.28 22.22 7.07
N GLU A 159 7.90 23.34 6.66
CA GLU A 159 7.87 24.63 7.41
C GLU A 159 8.17 24.43 8.92
N LYS A 160 9.02 23.46 9.27
CA LYS A 160 9.43 23.15 10.65
C LYS A 160 10.88 23.57 10.88
N GLU A 161 11.22 23.91 12.13
CA GLU A 161 12.59 24.19 12.56
C GLU A 161 13.51 22.95 12.51
N SER A 162 12.94 21.76 12.69
CA SER A 162 13.65 20.48 12.58
C SER A 162 12.78 19.41 11.92
N VAL A 163 13.35 18.63 11.01
CA VAL A 163 12.67 17.54 10.29
C VAL A 163 13.51 16.27 10.39
N THR A 164 12.86 15.13 10.60
CA THR A 164 13.58 13.85 10.66
C THR A 164 14.03 13.39 9.26
N PHE A 165 15.14 12.67 9.17
CA PHE A 165 15.60 12.10 7.90
C PHE A 165 14.59 11.14 7.24
N SER A 166 13.73 10.48 8.03
CA SER A 166 12.68 9.62 7.50
C SER A 166 11.56 10.41 6.81
N GLU A 167 11.13 11.53 7.40
CA GLU A 167 10.17 12.46 6.81
C GLU A 167 10.73 13.07 5.51
N LEU A 168 11.97 13.56 5.54
CA LEU A 168 12.65 14.09 4.35
C LEU A 168 12.79 13.03 3.25
N GLY A 169 13.21 11.82 3.61
CA GLY A 169 13.35 10.71 2.66
C GLY A 169 12.02 10.34 1.99
N PHE A 170 10.91 10.38 2.73
CA PHE A 170 9.59 10.13 2.18
C PHE A 170 9.18 11.20 1.16
N ILE A 171 9.36 12.48 1.51
CA ILE A 171 9.01 13.60 0.63
C ILE A 171 9.92 13.64 -0.60
N LEU A 172 11.24 13.44 -0.45
CA LEU A 172 12.17 13.37 -1.57
C LEU A 172 11.78 12.29 -2.59
N LYS A 173 11.34 11.11 -2.13
CA LYS A 173 10.87 10.05 -3.02
C LYS A 173 9.59 10.43 -3.78
N LYS A 174 8.78 11.33 -3.21
CA LYS A 174 7.53 11.81 -3.81
C LYS A 174 7.75 12.96 -4.78
N ILE A 175 8.59 13.93 -4.41
CA ILE A 175 9.00 15.05 -5.26
C ILE A 175 9.82 14.51 -6.43
N HIS A 176 10.85 13.71 -6.15
CA HIS A 176 11.79 13.18 -7.12
C HIS A 176 11.91 11.64 -7.02
N PRO A 177 11.05 10.85 -7.69
CA PRO A 177 11.05 9.37 -7.60
C PRO A 177 12.33 8.69 -8.06
N ARG A 178 13.16 9.39 -8.85
CA ARG A 178 14.47 8.89 -9.32
C ARG A 178 15.61 9.19 -8.33
N TYR A 179 15.35 9.93 -7.25
CA TYR A 179 16.32 10.21 -6.21
C TYR A 179 16.86 8.91 -5.58
N LYS A 180 18.19 8.83 -5.43
CA LYS A 180 18.90 7.77 -4.70
C LYS A 180 20.15 8.38 -4.09
N SER A 181 20.44 8.05 -2.83
CA SER A 181 21.62 8.57 -2.15
C SER A 181 22.93 8.23 -2.88
N CYS A 182 23.02 7.01 -3.41
CA CYS A 182 24.20 6.55 -4.17
C CYS A 182 24.50 7.37 -5.43
N ARG A 183 23.53 8.11 -5.99
CA ARG A 183 23.77 8.97 -7.17
C ARG A 183 24.78 10.08 -6.86
N TYR A 184 24.79 10.55 -5.62
CA TYR A 184 25.63 11.65 -5.14
C TYR A 184 26.89 11.14 -4.42
N GLY A 185 27.25 9.87 -4.62
CA GLY A 185 28.39 9.25 -3.93
C GLY A 185 28.17 9.03 -2.43
N CYS A 186 26.94 9.17 -1.94
CA CYS A 186 26.59 9.11 -0.52
C CYS A 186 25.87 7.80 -0.16
N LYS A 187 26.13 7.26 1.03
CA LYS A 187 25.47 6.04 1.52
C LYS A 187 24.10 6.36 2.13
N THR A 188 24.02 7.44 2.92
CA THR A 188 22.82 7.83 3.67
C THR A 188 22.34 9.23 3.27
N LEU A 189 21.09 9.55 3.59
CA LEU A 189 20.56 10.90 3.41
C LEU A 189 21.32 11.93 4.27
N GLY A 190 21.71 11.54 5.49
CA GLY A 190 22.51 12.40 6.38
C GLY A 190 23.82 12.85 5.74
N THR A 191 24.57 11.94 5.12
CA THR A 191 25.85 12.30 4.44
C THR A 191 25.66 13.27 3.27
N ILE A 192 24.47 13.32 2.68
CA ILE A 192 24.16 14.29 1.61
C ILE A 192 23.97 15.68 2.20
N TYR A 193 23.19 15.79 3.28
CA TYR A 193 22.97 17.06 3.96
C TYR A 193 24.26 17.58 4.61
N GLU A 194 25.12 16.69 5.09
CA GLU A 194 26.45 17.03 5.61
C GLU A 194 27.32 17.63 4.50
N LYS A 195 27.30 17.01 3.32
CA LYS A 195 28.03 17.49 2.15
C LYS A 195 27.49 18.80 1.58
N LEU A 196 26.20 19.04 1.71
CA LEU A 196 25.59 20.32 1.36
C LEU A 196 26.03 21.44 2.33
N GLY A 197 26.38 21.12 3.57
CA GLY A 197 26.93 22.05 4.56
C GLY A 197 25.98 23.17 5.01
N LYS A 198 24.75 23.20 4.50
CA LYS A 198 23.74 24.24 4.80
C LYS A 198 22.88 23.93 6.04
N TYR A 199 22.88 22.67 6.50
CA TYR A 199 21.92 22.16 7.47
C TYR A 199 22.63 21.68 8.74
N ASN A 200 22.13 22.08 9.90
CA ASN A 200 22.59 21.53 11.17
C ASN A 200 22.01 20.13 11.35
N ILE A 201 22.88 19.12 11.39
CA ILE A 201 22.50 17.73 11.62
C ILE A 201 22.55 17.48 13.12
N ASN A 202 21.40 17.17 13.70
CA ASN A 202 21.24 16.82 15.12
C ASN A 202 20.65 15.41 15.26
#